data_AF-A0A7V7MKQ6-F1
#
_entry.id   AF-A0A7V7MKQ6-F1
#
_cell.length_a   1.000
_cell.length_b   1.000
_cell.length_c   1.000
_cell.angle_alpha   90.00
_cell.angle_beta   90.00
_cell.angle_gamma   90.00
#
_symmetry.space_group_name_H-M   'P 1'
#
loop_
_entity.id
_entity.type
_entity.pdbx_description
1 polymer ?
#
loop_
_entity_poly.entity_id
_entity_poly.type
_entity_poly.pdbx_seq_one_letter_code
_entity_poly.pdbx_strand_id
1 'polypeptide(L)'
;MEKEVVLHFFRAGGPGGQHRNKSETAVRLFHPASGIVVSAREHRSQFANRDLAFKRLIEKLKARNRKAKKRIQTKPTKASKRKRLEGKRRRSETKKQRRRPAAED
;
A
#
# COMPACT_ATOMS: atom_id res chain seq x y z
N MET A 1 0.48 26.29 -3.50
CA MET A 1 -0.48 25.40 -2.82
C MET A 1 -1.76 26.07 -2.37
N GLU A 2 -1.77 27.04 -1.44
CA GLU A 2 -3.07 27.57 -0.95
C GLU A 2 -3.95 28.19 -2.05
N LYS A 3 -3.33 28.82 -3.07
CA LYS A 3 -4.04 29.37 -4.23
C LYS A 3 -4.46 28.33 -5.28
N GLU A 4 -3.97 27.10 -5.16
CA GLU A 4 -4.18 26.01 -6.14
C GLU A 4 -5.21 25.00 -5.65
N VAL A 5 -5.81 25.24 -4.49
CA VAL A 5 -6.77 24.33 -3.86
C VAL A 5 -8.08 25.06 -3.64
N VAL A 6 -9.18 24.37 -3.94
CA VAL A 6 -10.52 24.85 -3.65
C VAL A 6 -10.90 24.37 -2.26
N LEU A 7 -11.23 25.30 -1.39
CA LEU A 7 -11.52 25.02 0.02
C LEU A 7 -13.00 25.31 0.30
N HIS A 8 -13.67 24.32 0.90
CA HIS A 8 -15.06 24.39 1.29
C HIS A 8 -15.19 24.09 2.78
N PHE A 9 -15.87 24.98 3.50
CA PHE A 9 -16.25 24.75 4.89
C PHE A 9 -17.63 24.07 4.93
N PHE A 10 -17.82 23.17 5.89
CA PHE A 10 -19.10 22.49 6.07
C PHE A 10 -19.30 22.07 7.54
N ARG A 11 -20.53 21.70 7.87
CA ARG A 11 -20.89 21.23 9.22
C ARG A 11 -20.48 19.78 9.41
N ALA A 12 -19.82 19.47 10.52
CA ALA A 12 -19.43 18.11 10.83
C ALA A 12 -20.66 17.27 11.25
N GLY A 13 -21.03 16.27 10.46
CA GLY A 13 -22.09 15.32 10.85
C GLY A 13 -21.70 14.44 12.05
N GLY A 14 -22.69 13.98 12.83
CA GLY A 14 -22.55 13.03 13.93
C GLY A 14 -23.01 13.59 15.29
N PRO A 15 -23.11 12.73 16.33
CA PRO A 15 -23.64 13.12 17.63
C PRO A 15 -22.76 14.17 18.30
N GLY A 16 -23.32 15.30 18.71
CA GLY A 16 -22.63 16.33 19.46
C GLY A 16 -23.54 17.48 19.87
N GLY A 17 -22.98 18.42 20.64
CA GLY A 17 -23.71 19.59 21.12
C GLY A 17 -23.97 20.63 20.03
N GLN A 18 -24.68 21.70 20.41
CA GLN A 18 -25.09 22.78 19.50
C GLN A 18 -23.91 23.38 18.72
N HIS A 19 -22.74 23.51 19.37
CA HIS A 19 -21.54 24.06 18.75
C HIS A 19 -21.08 23.22 17.54
N ARG A 20 -21.11 21.89 17.61
CA ARG A 20 -20.73 21.00 16.51
C ARG A 20 -21.75 21.04 15.36
N ASN A 21 -23.04 21.09 15.72
CA ASN A 21 -24.12 20.97 14.74
C ASN A 21 -24.37 22.28 13.97
N LYS A 22 -24.06 23.43 14.58
CA LYS A 22 -24.27 24.76 13.97
C LYS A 22 -23.02 25.31 13.29
N SER A 23 -21.83 25.03 13.82
CA SER A 23 -20.59 25.65 13.33
C SER A 23 -20.01 24.90 12.13
N GLU A 24 -19.61 25.63 11.09
CA GLU A 24 -18.97 25.09 9.87
C GLU A 24 -17.47 24.87 10.07
N THR A 25 -17.12 24.07 11.07
CA THR A 25 -15.73 23.85 11.48
C THR A 25 -15.00 22.84 10.59
N ALA A 26 -15.72 21.99 9.86
CA ALA A 26 -15.11 20.98 8.99
C ALA A 26 -14.65 21.60 7.67
N VAL A 27 -13.52 21.11 7.16
CA VAL A 27 -12.88 21.60 5.94
C VAL A 27 -12.83 20.47 4.92
N ARG A 28 -13.27 20.75 3.69
CA ARG A 28 -13.05 19.92 2.51
C ARG A 28 -12.13 20.68 1.57
N LEU A 29 -11.03 20.05 1.19
CA LEU A 29 -10.02 20.61 0.32
C LEU A 29 -9.95 19.76 -0.95
N PHE A 30 -10.11 20.41 -2.10
CA PHE A 30 -9.95 19.81 -3.42
C PHE A 30 -8.73 20.41 -4.12
N HIS A 31 -7.85 19.55 -4.64
CA HIS A 31 -6.71 19.96 -5.46
C HIS A 31 -6.98 19.58 -6.92
N PRO A 32 -7.36 20.53 -7.80
CA PRO A 32 -7.78 20.24 -9.17
C PRO A 32 -6.71 19.52 -9.99
N ALA A 33 -5.44 19.94 -9.88
CA ALA A 33 -4.37 19.40 -10.70
C ALA A 33 -4.10 17.90 -10.44
N SER A 34 -4.32 17.41 -9.21
CA SER A 34 -4.18 15.98 -8.90
C SER A 34 -5.49 15.22 -8.82
N GLY A 35 -6.63 15.91 -8.87
CA GLY A 35 -7.97 15.36 -8.63
C GLY A 35 -8.19 14.82 -7.21
N ILE A 36 -7.34 15.19 -6.24
CA ILE A 36 -7.42 14.64 -4.87
C ILE A 36 -8.34 15.50 -4.02
N VAL A 37 -9.28 14.84 -3.33
CA VAL A 37 -10.11 15.43 -2.29
C VAL A 37 -9.67 14.93 -0.91
N VAL A 38 -9.63 15.83 0.04
CA VAL A 38 -9.34 15.57 1.45
C VAL A 38 -10.38 16.28 2.32
N SER A 39 -10.74 15.68 3.44
CA SER A 39 -11.58 16.32 4.46
C SER A 39 -10.93 16.23 5.83
N ALA A 40 -11.16 17.23 6.68
CA ALA A 40 -10.76 17.27 8.08
C ALA A 40 -11.89 17.85 8.93
N ARG A 41 -12.21 17.19 10.04
CA ARG A 41 -13.30 17.51 10.97
C ARG A 41 -12.98 17.13 12.43
N GLU A 42 -11.72 16.85 12.71
CA GLU A 42 -11.24 16.29 13.98
C GLU A 42 -11.18 17.34 15.10
N HIS A 43 -10.94 18.60 14.75
CA HIS A 43 -10.76 19.68 15.70
C HIS A 43 -12.00 20.58 15.78
N ARG A 44 -12.14 21.28 16.92
CA ARG A 44 -13.19 22.28 17.15
C ARG A 44 -13.01 23.56 16.33
N SER A 45 -11.80 23.88 15.89
CA SER A 45 -11.52 25.11 15.13
C SER A 45 -11.30 24.83 13.65
N GLN A 46 -11.83 25.71 12.80
CA GLN A 46 -11.66 25.61 11.34
C GLN A 46 -10.19 25.74 10.93
N PHE A 47 -9.40 26.53 11.65
CA PHE A 47 -7.97 26.73 11.37
C PHE A 47 -7.19 25.43 11.58
N ALA A 48 -7.40 24.74 12.70
CA ALA A 48 -6.74 23.46 12.94
C ALA A 48 -7.18 22.39 11.93
N ASN A 49 -8.45 22.39 11.52
CA ASN A 49 -8.93 21.49 10.48
C ASN A 49 -8.34 21.84 9.10
N ARG A 50 -8.13 23.12 8.77
CA ARG A 50 -7.45 23.55 7.55
C ARG A 50 -6.02 23.02 7.51
N ASP A 51 -5.24 23.22 8.57
CA ASP A 51 -3.86 22.72 8.67
C ASP A 51 -3.80 21.21 8.53
N LEU A 52 -4.72 20.50 9.17
CA LEU A 52 -4.83 19.05 9.07
C LEU A 52 -5.19 18.59 7.66
N ALA A 53 -6.09 19.28 6.97
CA ALA A 53 -6.44 18.99 5.58
C ALA A 53 -5.24 19.17 4.64
N PHE A 54 -4.44 20.24 4.82
CA PHE A 54 -3.21 20.45 4.05
C PHE A 54 -2.16 19.37 4.32
N LYS A 55 -1.93 18.99 5.59
CA LYS A 55 -1.02 17.90 5.95
C LYS A 55 -1.39 16.60 5.23
N ARG A 56 -2.67 16.22 5.29
CA ARG A 56 -3.21 15.03 4.60
C ARG A 56 -3.10 15.13 3.08
N LEU A 57 -3.32 16.30 2.49
CA LEU A 57 -3.14 16.51 1.05
C LEU A 57 -1.67 16.27 0.65
N ILE A 58 -0.74 16.85 1.39
CA ILE A 58 0.70 16.70 1.15
C ILE A 58 1.11 15.23 1.24
N GLU A 59 0.64 14.50 2.24
CA GLU A 59 0.90 13.07 2.38
C GLU A 59 0.37 12.25 1.19
N LYS A 60 -0.87 12.51 0.76
CA LYS A 60 -1.46 11.85 -0.42
C LYS A 60 -0.69 12.17 -1.70
N LEU A 61 -0.28 13.43 -1.90
CA LEU A 61 0.52 13.84 -3.05
C LEU A 61 1.89 13.17 -3.04
N LYS A 62 2.57 13.14 -1.89
CA LYS A 62 3.85 12.43 -1.71
C LYS A 62 3.72 10.95 -2.00
N ALA A 63 2.68 10.30 -1.48
CA ALA A 63 2.41 8.88 -1.73
C ALA A 63 2.16 8.60 -3.21
N ARG A 64 1.39 9.46 -3.90
CA ARG A 64 1.10 9.32 -5.33
C ARG A 64 2.32 9.56 -6.22
N ASN A 65 3.18 10.50 -5.84
CA ASN A 65 4.41 10.81 -6.57
C ASN A 65 5.54 9.80 -6.29
N ARG A 66 5.38 8.94 -5.28
CA ARG A 66 6.37 7.91 -4.95
C ARG A 66 6.38 6.83 -6.01
N LYS A 67 7.46 6.79 -6.80
CA LYS A 67 7.72 5.67 -7.72
C LYS A 67 8.02 4.41 -6.93
N ALA A 68 7.25 3.35 -7.15
CA ALA A 68 7.55 2.04 -6.57
C ALA A 68 8.87 1.52 -7.15
N LYS A 69 9.79 1.07 -6.29
CA LYS A 69 11.03 0.43 -6.74
C LYS A 69 10.65 -0.85 -7.47
N LYS A 70 11.12 -1.01 -8.71
CA LYS A 70 10.91 -2.25 -9.48
C LYS A 70 11.45 -3.43 -8.69
N ARG A 71 10.62 -4.45 -8.50
CA ARG A 71 11.06 -5.72 -7.92
C ARG A 71 11.94 -6.43 -8.93
N ILE A 72 13.20 -6.67 -8.56
CA ILE A 72 14.10 -7.54 -9.32
C ILE A 72 13.83 -8.97 -8.84
N GLN A 73 13.44 -9.86 -9.76
CA GLN A 73 13.22 -11.26 -9.41
C GLN A 73 14.53 -11.89 -8.94
N THR A 74 14.48 -12.61 -7.83
CA THR A 74 15.63 -13.34 -7.30
C THR A 74 15.76 -14.68 -8.00
N LYS A 75 17.00 -15.12 -8.22
CA LYS A 75 17.29 -16.47 -8.72
C LYS A 75 17.00 -17.51 -7.61
N PRO A 76 16.67 -18.77 -7.94
CA PRO A 76 16.53 -19.83 -6.95
C PRO A 76 17.79 -19.96 -6.07
N THR A 77 17.58 -20.23 -4.78
CA THR A 77 18.66 -20.34 -3.80
C THR A 77 19.60 -21.51 -4.12
N LYS A 78 20.87 -21.42 -3.68
CA LYS A 78 21.85 -22.51 -3.84
C LYS A 78 21.35 -23.81 -3.20
N ALA A 79 20.74 -23.72 -2.01
CA ALA A 79 20.14 -24.86 -1.32
C ALA A 79 19.02 -25.53 -2.13
N SER A 80 18.13 -24.74 -2.74
CA SER A 80 17.08 -25.26 -3.64
C SER A 80 17.68 -26.00 -4.85
N LYS A 81 18.71 -25.43 -5.47
CA LYS A 81 19.43 -26.07 -6.58
C LYS A 81 20.06 -27.40 -6.16
N ARG A 82 20.72 -27.45 -4.98
CA ARG A 82 21.32 -28.66 -4.42
C ARG A 82 20.27 -29.74 -4.16
N LYS A 83 19.17 -29.41 -3.45
CA LYS A 83 18.07 -30.34 -3.18
C LYS A 83 17.49 -30.94 -4.47
N ARG A 84 17.31 -30.12 -5.52
CA ARG A 84 16.84 -30.58 -6.83
C ARG A 84 17.79 -31.60 -7.47
N LEU A 85 19.10 -31.34 -7.45
CA LEU A 85 20.10 -32.25 -8.00
C LEU A 85 20.18 -33.55 -7.20
N GLU A 86 20.16 -33.46 -5.88
CA GLU A 86 20.17 -34.61 -4.96
C GLU A 86 18.92 -35.49 -5.14
N GLY A 87 17.74 -34.88 -5.25
CA GLY A 87 16.50 -35.60 -5.58
C GLY A 87 16.56 -36.30 -6.93
N LYS A 88 17.18 -35.68 -7.95
CA LYS A 88 17.40 -36.31 -9.27
C LYS A 88 18.34 -37.52 -9.17
N ARG A 89 19.41 -37.43 -8.36
CA ARG A 89 20.36 -38.53 -8.11
C ARG A 89 19.68 -39.70 -7.40
N ARG A 90 19.02 -39.46 -6.26
CA ARG A 90 18.27 -40.50 -5.53
C ARG A 90 17.29 -41.25 -6.42
N ARG A 91 16.50 -40.52 -7.21
CA ARG A 91 15.54 -41.13 -8.14
C ARG A 91 16.21 -42.01 -9.20
N SER A 92 17.38 -41.60 -9.69
CA SER A 92 18.18 -42.39 -10.64
C SER A 92 18.67 -43.69 -10.00
N GLU A 93 19.22 -43.61 -8.79
CA GLU A 93 19.68 -44.77 -8.00
C GLU A 93 18.54 -45.76 -7.74
N THR A 94 17.38 -45.27 -7.27
CA THR A 94 16.18 -46.10 -7.09
C THR A 94 15.76 -46.79 -8.39
N LYS A 95 15.82 -46.09 -9.54
CA LYS A 95 15.49 -46.70 -10.84
C LYS A 95 16.49 -47.77 -11.25
N LYS A 96 17.78 -47.59 -10.97
CA LYS A 96 18.81 -48.60 -11.25
C LYS A 96 18.58 -49.86 -10.43
N GLN A 97 18.34 -49.71 -9.12
CA GLN A 97 18.07 -50.83 -8.22
C GLN A 97 16.79 -51.61 -8.58
N ARG A 98 15.81 -50.94 -9.19
CA ARG A 98 14.57 -51.57 -9.68
C ARG A 98 14.73 -52.24 -11.04
N ARG A 99 15.86 -52.09 -11.74
CA ARG A 99 16.08 -52.83 -13.00
C ARG A 99 16.21 -54.31 -12.69
N ARG A 100 15.60 -55.14 -13.53
CA ARG A 100 15.74 -56.60 -13.45
C ARG A 100 17.24 -56.93 -13.58
N PRO A 101 17.80 -57.82 -12.74
CA PRO A 101 19.18 -58.26 -12.91
C PRO A 101 19.37 -58.86 -14.30
N ALA A 102 20.57 -58.73 -14.86
CA ALA A 102 20.91 -59.41 -16.11
C ALA A 102 20.79 -60.92 -15.89
N ALA A 103 20.27 -61.65 -16.89
CA ALA A 103 20.29 -63.10 -16.83
C ALA A 103 21.76 -63.55 -16.76
N GLU A 104 22.10 -64.33 -15.74
CA GLU A 104 23.40 -64.99 -15.66
C GLU A 104 23.35 -66.17 -16.65
N ASP A 105 24.37 -66.29 -17.51
CA ASP A 105 24.54 -67.39 -18.47
C ASP A 105 24.91 -68.72 -17.79
#